data_AF-A0A2T0Q746-F1
#
_entry.id   AF-A0A2T0Q746-F1
#
_cell.length_a   1.000
_cell.length_b   1.000
_cell.length_c   1.000
_cell.angle_alpha   90.00
_cell.angle_beta   90.00
_cell.angle_gamma   90.00
#
_symmetry.space_group_name_H-M   'P 1'
#
loop_
_entity.id
_entity.type
_entity.pdbx_description
1 polymer ?
#
loop_
_entity_poly.entity_id
_entity_poly.type
_entity_poly.pdbx_seq_one_letter_code
_entity_poly.pdbx_strand_id
1 'polypeptide(L)'
;MTSRADRLIARSREAARIRGYQTDPDVVALRLETSRVWVERLGWTGLVLGLAFTAANVQHFAAQGAEPWSLVWVTAWLLDPMVSLVLLAILLGESMTSRHQLPTDGWVRATKWAALGATYAMNTWHAWATVNLASILLHSVPPALVFFAAEALPQLRYRMTEAIGRAYASAVTATTGAASGEPFTATPRAEREQSAERFTGFPASAWVDAGDRPTLPVVARQVTERRSNGDQAQRRPAAKRADAGRRVPPAARKAEVKARTVAELARRLDELIAAGDLTEDASNNKTRLALECSPQRAKEAAEYRRTHLHRTDPARLAMVEPDAEQEAA
;
A
#
# COMPACT_ATOMS: atom_id res chain seq x y z
N MET A 1 -21.94 25.87 45.36
CA MET A 1 -21.41 24.48 45.44
C MET A 1 -22.28 23.60 44.55
N THR A 2 -21.78 23.12 43.41
CA THR A 2 -22.53 22.21 42.54
C THR A 2 -22.69 20.85 43.22
N SER A 3 -23.91 20.29 43.20
CA SER A 3 -24.20 19.05 43.92
C SER A 3 -23.47 17.88 43.26
N ARG A 4 -23.32 16.78 44.00
CA ARG A 4 -22.73 15.54 43.47
C ARG A 4 -23.53 15.00 42.27
N ALA A 5 -24.84 15.24 42.23
CA ALA A 5 -25.71 14.85 41.12
C ALA A 5 -25.44 15.66 39.85
N ASP A 6 -25.23 16.97 39.95
CA ASP A 6 -24.94 17.83 38.79
C ASP A 6 -23.63 17.44 38.10
N ARG A 7 -22.62 17.04 38.90
CA ARG A 7 -21.36 16.51 38.38
C ARG A 7 -21.51 15.18 37.63
N LEU A 8 -22.42 14.32 38.07
CA LEU A 8 -22.69 13.05 37.39
C LEU A 8 -23.44 13.27 36.07
N ILE A 9 -24.40 14.20 36.05
CA ILE A 9 -25.13 14.58 34.82
C ILE A 9 -24.20 15.25 33.80
N ALA A 10 -23.31 16.13 34.26
CA ALA A 10 -22.30 16.74 33.37
C ALA A 10 -21.37 15.69 32.76
N ARG A 11 -20.85 14.76 33.59
CA ARG A 11 -20.00 13.66 33.12
C ARG A 11 -20.73 12.69 32.19
N SER A 12 -22.01 12.41 32.41
CA SER A 12 -22.78 11.52 31.54
C SER A 12 -23.02 12.16 30.17
N ARG A 13 -23.32 13.47 30.11
CA ARG A 13 -23.45 14.23 28.86
C ARG A 13 -22.12 14.35 28.11
N GLU A 14 -21.02 14.52 28.83
CA GLU A 14 -19.69 14.52 28.24
C GLU A 14 -19.32 13.14 27.68
N ALA A 15 -19.57 12.07 28.42
CA ALA A 15 -19.39 10.69 27.94
C ALA A 15 -20.30 10.33 26.75
N ALA A 16 -21.50 10.92 26.66
CA ALA A 16 -22.38 10.78 25.51
C ALA A 16 -21.83 11.51 24.28
N ARG A 17 -21.28 12.72 24.46
CA ARG A 17 -20.59 13.47 23.39
C ARG A 17 -19.36 12.72 22.87
N ILE A 18 -18.53 12.20 23.76
CA ILE A 18 -17.34 11.40 23.40
C ILE A 18 -17.76 10.14 22.61
N ARG A 19 -18.85 9.47 23.03
CA ARG A 19 -19.39 8.33 22.28
C ARG A 19 -19.91 8.73 20.90
N GLY A 20 -20.54 9.90 20.77
CA GLY A 20 -20.95 10.46 19.49
C GLY A 20 -19.77 10.56 18.51
N TYR A 21 -18.62 11.08 18.96
CA TYR A 21 -17.40 11.15 18.14
C TYR A 21 -16.77 9.78 17.85
N GLN A 22 -16.97 8.77 18.70
CA GLN A 22 -16.48 7.41 18.47
C GLN A 22 -17.34 6.63 17.47
N THR A 23 -18.63 6.97 17.36
CA THR A 23 -19.58 6.38 16.41
C THR A 23 -19.71 7.16 15.11
N ASP A 24 -19.05 8.32 15.01
CA ASP A 24 -19.04 9.11 13.79
C ASP A 24 -18.41 8.26 12.66
N PRO A 25 -19.18 7.99 11.58
CA PRO A 25 -18.71 7.13 10.49
C PRO A 25 -17.43 7.63 9.84
N ASP A 26 -17.19 8.94 9.79
CA ASP A 26 -15.99 9.52 9.18
C ASP A 26 -14.77 9.29 10.07
N VAL A 27 -14.93 9.38 11.40
CA VAL A 27 -13.87 9.06 12.36
C VAL A 27 -13.55 7.56 12.33
N VAL A 28 -14.56 6.70 12.22
CA VAL A 28 -14.37 5.26 12.07
C VAL A 28 -13.65 4.94 10.76
N ALA A 29 -14.05 5.57 9.65
CA ALA A 29 -13.40 5.40 8.35
C ALA A 29 -11.92 5.80 8.39
N LEU A 30 -11.61 6.98 8.94
CA LEU A 30 -10.23 7.47 9.08
C LEU A 30 -9.37 6.55 9.96
N ARG A 31 -9.92 6.06 11.08
CA ARG A 31 -9.21 5.10 11.96
C ARG A 31 -8.96 3.77 11.27
N LEU A 32 -9.92 3.27 10.49
CA LEU A 32 -9.76 2.04 9.73
C LEU A 32 -8.72 2.20 8.61
N GLU A 33 -8.72 3.34 7.91
CA GLU A 33 -7.72 3.65 6.89
C GLU A 33 -6.31 3.73 7.47
N THR A 34 -6.16 4.45 8.59
CA THR A 34 -4.87 4.56 9.29
C THR A 34 -4.39 3.19 9.78
N SER A 35 -5.29 2.40 10.39
CA SER A 35 -4.97 1.05 10.87
C SER A 35 -4.54 0.13 9.73
N ARG A 36 -5.21 0.22 8.57
CA ARG A 36 -4.85 -0.54 7.36
C ARG A 36 -3.43 -0.24 6.92
N VAL A 37 -3.04 1.04 6.86
CA VAL A 37 -1.68 1.44 6.46
C VAL A 37 -0.64 0.90 7.43
N TRP A 38 -0.88 0.96 8.75
CA TRP A 38 0.05 0.41 9.75
C TRP A 38 0.19 -1.11 9.68
N VAL A 39 -0.93 -1.82 9.59
CA VAL A 39 -0.94 -3.28 9.44
C VAL A 39 -0.22 -3.70 8.17
N GLU A 40 -0.45 -3.00 7.06
CA GLU A 40 0.24 -3.26 5.80
C GLU A 40 1.75 -3.01 5.91
N ARG A 41 2.17 -1.88 6.51
CA ARG A 41 3.59 -1.56 6.72
C ARG A 41 4.28 -2.60 7.61
N LEU A 42 3.67 -2.99 8.72
CA LEU A 42 4.22 -4.02 9.62
C LEU A 42 4.29 -5.38 8.91
N GLY A 43 3.26 -5.74 8.14
CA GLY A 43 3.24 -6.95 7.34
C GLY A 43 4.38 -7.01 6.33
N TRP A 44 4.57 -5.96 5.55
CA TRP A 44 5.68 -5.86 4.61
C TRP A 44 7.04 -5.83 5.29
N THR A 45 7.15 -5.13 6.42
CA THR A 45 8.40 -5.05 7.18
C THR A 45 8.78 -6.45 7.71
N GLY A 46 7.83 -7.18 8.30
CA GLY A 46 8.05 -8.55 8.76
C GLY A 46 8.43 -9.49 7.62
N LEU A 47 7.78 -9.36 6.46
CA LEU A 47 8.10 -10.16 5.28
C LEU A 47 9.53 -9.90 4.79
N VAL A 48 9.92 -8.62 4.65
CA VAL A 48 11.28 -8.24 4.21
C VAL A 48 12.33 -8.69 5.22
N LEU A 49 12.09 -8.52 6.52
CA LEU A 49 13.02 -8.97 7.56
C LEU A 49 13.16 -10.50 7.58
N GLY A 50 12.06 -11.24 7.43
CA GLY A 50 12.09 -12.69 7.33
C GLY A 50 12.87 -13.17 6.11
N LEU A 51 12.65 -12.55 4.94
CA LEU A 51 13.41 -12.84 3.72
C LEU A 51 14.88 -12.47 3.83
N ALA A 52 15.21 -11.34 4.46
CA ALA A 52 16.60 -10.96 4.69
C ALA A 52 17.31 -11.96 5.61
N PHE A 53 16.62 -12.48 6.62
CA PHE A 53 17.14 -13.50 7.51
C PHE A 53 17.40 -14.83 6.78
N THR A 54 16.45 -15.31 5.96
CA THR A 54 16.66 -16.52 5.16
C THR A 54 17.79 -16.32 4.17
N ALA A 55 17.86 -15.16 3.53
CA ALA A 55 18.92 -14.82 2.59
C ALA A 55 20.29 -14.82 3.25
N ALA A 56 20.42 -14.29 4.47
CA ALA A 56 21.67 -14.31 5.22
C ALA A 56 22.12 -15.75 5.56
N ASN A 57 21.21 -16.63 5.96
CA ASN A 57 21.55 -18.03 6.27
C ASN A 57 21.97 -18.79 5.01
N VAL A 58 21.21 -18.65 3.93
CA VAL A 58 21.53 -19.29 2.64
C VAL A 58 22.83 -18.72 2.09
N GLN A 59 23.06 -17.42 2.24
CA GLN A 59 24.32 -16.80 1.83
C GLN A 59 25.50 -17.39 2.59
N HIS A 60 25.39 -17.54 3.91
CA HIS A 60 26.44 -18.15 4.71
C HIS A 60 26.72 -19.59 4.27
N PHE A 61 25.66 -20.36 4.00
CA PHE A 61 25.75 -21.72 3.51
C PHE A 61 26.37 -21.82 2.11
N ALA A 62 25.93 -20.98 1.17
CA ALA A 62 26.36 -21.02 -0.22
C ALA A 62 27.75 -20.40 -0.42
N ALA A 63 28.13 -19.39 0.37
CA ALA A 63 29.44 -18.79 0.30
C ALA A 63 30.55 -19.72 0.83
N GLN A 64 30.24 -20.65 1.75
CA GLN A 64 31.20 -21.63 2.31
C GLN A 64 32.54 -21.01 2.76
N GLY A 65 32.51 -19.78 3.28
CA GLY A 65 33.70 -19.04 3.69
C GLY A 65 34.49 -18.38 2.55
N ALA A 66 33.86 -18.16 1.39
CA ALA A 66 34.40 -17.34 0.31
C ALA A 66 34.79 -15.94 0.80
N GLU A 67 35.80 -15.37 0.17
CA GLU A 67 36.29 -14.03 0.49
C GLU A 67 35.17 -13.00 0.33
N PRO A 68 34.99 -12.06 1.27
CA PRO A 68 34.04 -10.96 1.13
C PRO A 68 34.25 -10.24 -0.20
N TRP A 69 33.17 -9.88 -0.90
CA TRP A 69 33.18 -9.24 -2.23
C TRP A 69 33.69 -10.10 -3.40
N SER A 70 34.06 -11.36 -3.17
CA SER A 70 34.25 -12.30 -4.27
C SER A 70 32.96 -12.52 -5.05
N LEU A 71 33.07 -12.92 -6.31
CA LEU A 71 31.91 -13.21 -7.15
C LEU A 71 30.98 -14.25 -6.50
N VAL A 72 31.57 -15.29 -5.89
CA VAL A 72 30.83 -16.33 -5.16
C VAL A 72 30.06 -15.73 -3.98
N TRP A 73 30.70 -14.87 -3.17
CA TRP A 73 30.07 -14.23 -2.02
C TRP A 73 28.87 -13.35 -2.42
N VAL A 74 29.00 -12.60 -3.52
CA VAL A 74 27.91 -11.75 -4.05
C VAL A 74 26.80 -12.60 -4.66
N THR A 75 27.12 -13.63 -5.46
CA THR A 75 26.10 -14.51 -6.06
C THR A 75 25.33 -15.31 -5.02
N ALA A 76 25.95 -15.66 -3.89
CA ALA A 76 25.28 -16.34 -2.78
C ALA A 76 24.13 -15.51 -2.17
N TRP A 77 24.24 -14.17 -2.18
CA TRP A 77 23.15 -13.28 -1.75
C TRP A 77 21.93 -13.29 -2.68
N LEU A 78 22.10 -13.67 -3.95
CA LEU A 78 21.01 -13.64 -4.94
C LEU A 78 20.20 -14.94 -5.00
N LEU A 79 20.74 -16.03 -4.47
CA LEU A 79 20.16 -17.37 -4.60
C LEU A 79 18.81 -17.47 -3.85
N ASP A 80 18.78 -17.02 -2.59
CA ASP A 80 17.56 -17.06 -1.78
C ASP A 80 16.47 -16.07 -2.23
N PRO A 81 16.78 -14.78 -2.51
CA PRO A 81 15.77 -13.86 -3.04
C PRO A 81 15.15 -14.34 -4.35
N MET A 82 15.93 -14.97 -5.24
CA MET A 82 15.39 -15.49 -6.50
C MET A 82 14.33 -16.56 -6.26
N VAL A 83 14.65 -17.57 -5.43
CA VAL A 83 13.72 -18.66 -5.10
C VAL A 83 12.52 -18.13 -4.34
N SER A 84 12.75 -17.26 -3.36
CA SER A 84 11.69 -16.63 -2.56
C SER A 84 10.75 -15.76 -3.39
N LEU A 85 11.24 -15.01 -4.38
CA LEU A 85 10.41 -14.21 -5.27
C LEU A 85 9.57 -15.10 -6.19
N VAL A 86 10.11 -16.20 -6.70
CA VAL A 86 9.35 -17.17 -7.50
C VAL A 86 8.24 -17.79 -6.65
N LEU A 87 8.55 -18.21 -5.42
CA LEU A 87 7.56 -18.73 -4.48
C LEU A 87 6.49 -17.68 -4.16
N LEU A 88 6.90 -16.46 -3.83
CA LEU A 88 5.99 -15.37 -3.52
C LEU A 88 5.10 -15.03 -4.72
N ALA A 89 5.63 -15.08 -5.95
CA ALA A 89 4.85 -14.87 -7.17
C ALA A 89 3.80 -15.96 -7.39
N ILE A 90 4.13 -17.22 -7.12
CA ILE A 90 3.17 -18.34 -7.18
C ILE A 90 2.08 -18.15 -6.13
N LEU A 91 2.46 -17.85 -4.88
CA LEU A 91 1.52 -17.58 -3.77
C LEU A 91 0.59 -16.40 -4.08
N LEU A 92 1.15 -15.31 -4.60
CA LEU A 92 0.38 -14.13 -5.02
C LEU A 92 -0.55 -14.45 -6.19
N GLY A 93 -0.06 -15.19 -7.19
CA GLY A 93 -0.82 -15.62 -8.35
C GLY A 93 -2.06 -16.41 -7.94
N GLU A 94 -1.91 -17.38 -7.03
CA GLU A 94 -3.06 -18.11 -6.48
C GLU A 94 -4.03 -17.21 -5.73
N SER A 95 -3.53 -16.28 -4.92
CA SER A 95 -4.39 -15.36 -4.19
C SER A 95 -5.21 -14.45 -5.14
N MET A 96 -4.67 -14.14 -6.32
CA MET A 96 -5.38 -13.38 -7.36
C MET A 96 -6.40 -14.24 -8.10
N THR A 97 -6.05 -15.49 -8.42
CA THR A 97 -6.93 -16.40 -9.16
C THR A 97 -8.07 -16.93 -8.28
N SER A 98 -7.83 -17.12 -6.97
CA SER A 98 -8.85 -17.51 -5.98
C SER A 98 -10.01 -16.49 -5.91
N ARG A 99 -9.75 -15.21 -6.17
CA ARG A 99 -10.80 -14.17 -6.26
C ARG A 99 -11.79 -14.42 -7.39
N HIS A 100 -11.38 -15.17 -8.41
CA HIS A 100 -12.20 -15.54 -9.57
C HIS A 100 -12.79 -16.96 -9.43
N GLN A 101 -12.67 -17.61 -8.26
CA GLN A 101 -13.24 -18.91 -7.92
C GLN A 101 -12.87 -20.06 -8.88
N LEU A 102 -11.76 -19.95 -9.60
CA LEU A 102 -11.27 -21.05 -10.40
C LEU A 102 -10.67 -22.12 -9.46
N PRO A 103 -11.07 -23.39 -9.59
CA PRO A 103 -10.55 -24.45 -8.75
C PRO A 103 -9.03 -24.57 -8.93
N THR A 104 -8.29 -24.42 -7.84
CA THR A 104 -6.84 -24.63 -7.82
C THR A 104 -6.54 -26.12 -7.80
N ASP A 105 -5.80 -26.59 -8.80
CA ASP A 105 -5.37 -27.98 -8.96
C ASP A 105 -4.37 -28.41 -7.86
N GLY A 106 -4.31 -29.71 -7.55
CA GLY A 106 -3.43 -30.27 -6.52
C GLY A 106 -1.95 -30.03 -6.74
N TRP A 107 -1.53 -29.81 -8.00
CA TRP A 107 -0.16 -29.45 -8.40
C TRP A 107 0.32 -28.14 -7.77
N VAL A 108 -0.59 -27.19 -7.63
CA VAL A 108 -0.30 -25.88 -7.05
C VAL A 108 0.05 -26.03 -5.57
N ARG A 109 -0.76 -26.82 -4.84
CA ARG A 109 -0.48 -27.19 -3.45
C ARG A 109 0.84 -27.94 -3.31
N ALA A 110 1.11 -28.90 -4.19
CA ALA A 110 2.38 -29.64 -4.18
C ALA A 110 3.59 -28.70 -4.38
N THR A 111 3.48 -27.73 -5.29
CA THR A 111 4.54 -26.75 -5.58
C THR A 111 4.82 -25.87 -4.35
N LYS A 112 3.79 -25.42 -3.62
CA LYS A 112 3.98 -24.69 -2.35
C LYS A 112 4.76 -25.50 -1.33
N TRP A 113 4.33 -26.73 -1.08
CA TRP A 113 4.96 -27.59 -0.08
C TRP A 113 6.40 -27.95 -0.48
N ALA A 114 6.65 -28.17 -1.77
CA ALA A 114 7.99 -28.40 -2.29
C ALA A 114 8.90 -27.19 -2.08
N ALA A 115 8.43 -25.98 -2.41
CA ALA A 115 9.21 -24.75 -2.25
C ALA A 115 9.43 -24.38 -0.77
N LEU A 116 8.40 -24.53 0.06
CA LEU A 116 8.52 -24.37 1.51
C LEU A 116 9.51 -25.38 2.10
N GLY A 117 9.41 -26.65 1.69
CA GLY A 117 10.32 -27.72 2.10
C GLY A 117 11.77 -27.43 1.69
N ALA A 118 12.00 -26.94 0.47
CA ALA A 118 13.32 -26.55 0.00
C ALA A 118 13.91 -25.40 0.84
N THR A 119 13.12 -24.35 1.09
CA THR A 119 13.53 -23.19 1.90
C THR A 119 13.83 -23.59 3.35
N TYR A 120 12.99 -24.47 3.92
CA TYR A 120 13.17 -25.04 5.23
C TYR A 120 14.45 -25.88 5.32
N ALA A 121 14.66 -26.78 4.35
CA ALA A 121 15.84 -27.64 4.30
C ALA A 121 17.12 -26.80 4.21
N MET A 122 17.15 -25.79 3.34
CA MET A 122 18.30 -24.90 3.21
C MET A 122 18.62 -24.13 4.50
N ASN A 123 17.59 -23.64 5.20
CA ASN A 123 17.79 -22.90 6.44
C ASN A 123 18.20 -23.80 7.62
N THR A 124 17.73 -25.05 7.65
CA THR A 124 17.96 -25.94 8.80
C THR A 124 19.05 -26.98 8.57
N TRP A 125 19.63 -27.07 7.37
CA TRP A 125 20.58 -28.13 6.97
C TRP A 125 21.71 -28.35 7.98
N HIS A 126 22.39 -27.27 8.37
CA HIS A 126 23.50 -27.35 9.32
C HIS A 126 23.05 -27.72 10.74
N ALA A 127 21.85 -27.30 11.13
CA ALA A 127 21.26 -27.62 12.42
C ALA A 127 20.88 -29.11 12.49
N TRP A 128 20.37 -29.68 11.40
CA TRP A 128 20.14 -31.11 11.26
C TRP A 128 21.44 -31.92 11.27
N ALA A 129 22.48 -31.45 10.57
CA ALA A 129 23.79 -32.11 10.56
C ALA A 129 24.44 -32.19 11.94
N THR A 130 24.13 -31.25 12.83
CA THR A 130 24.63 -31.19 14.22
C THR A 130 23.62 -31.69 15.26
N VAL A 131 22.42 -32.11 14.83
CA VAL A 131 21.30 -32.57 15.67
C VAL A 131 20.95 -31.55 16.78
N ASN A 132 21.10 -30.26 16.48
CA ASN A 132 20.84 -29.19 17.45
C ASN A 132 19.39 -28.69 17.30
N LEU A 133 18.51 -29.18 18.19
CA LEU A 133 17.09 -28.85 18.17
C LEU A 133 16.79 -27.34 18.32
N ALA A 134 17.57 -26.63 19.14
CA ALA A 134 17.40 -25.19 19.32
C ALA A 134 17.73 -24.42 18.04
N SER A 135 18.79 -24.84 17.33
CA SER A 135 19.18 -24.26 16.04
C SER A 135 18.16 -24.59 14.93
N ILE A 136 17.61 -25.81 14.92
CA ILE A 136 16.52 -26.20 13.99
C ILE A 136 15.31 -25.29 14.19
N LEU A 137 14.88 -25.08 15.44
CA LEU A 137 13.77 -24.18 15.74
C LEU A 137 14.09 -22.74 15.33
N LEU A 138 15.27 -22.23 15.67
CA LEU A 138 15.67 -20.86 15.39
C LEU A 138 15.68 -20.55 13.88
N HIS A 139 16.13 -21.49 13.04
CA HIS A 139 16.22 -21.30 11.60
C HIS A 139 14.96 -21.72 10.83
N SER A 140 14.00 -22.41 11.46
CA SER A 140 12.74 -22.81 10.84
C SER A 140 11.61 -21.79 11.01
N VAL A 141 11.63 -21.03 12.10
CA VAL A 141 10.61 -20.01 12.40
C VAL A 141 10.52 -18.94 11.29
N PRO A 142 11.63 -18.36 10.79
CA PRO A 142 11.52 -17.28 9.81
C PRO A 142 10.95 -17.72 8.44
N PRO A 143 11.37 -18.84 7.82
CA PRO A 143 10.72 -19.37 6.63
C PRO A 143 9.22 -19.63 6.81
N ALA A 144 8.84 -20.22 7.95
CA ALA A 144 7.43 -20.49 8.24
C ALA A 144 6.63 -19.18 8.37
N LEU A 145 7.18 -18.19 9.08
CA LEU A 145 6.52 -16.89 9.26
C LEU A 145 6.36 -16.14 7.94
N VAL A 146 7.38 -16.15 7.07
CA VAL A 146 7.33 -15.57 5.71
C VAL A 146 6.23 -16.22 4.89
N PHE A 147 6.16 -17.56 4.91
CA PHE A 147 5.14 -18.31 4.20
C PHE A 147 3.73 -17.97 4.70
N PHE A 148 3.50 -18.01 6.02
CA PHE A 148 2.21 -17.64 6.60
C PHE A 148 1.84 -16.19 6.34
N ALA A 149 2.80 -15.26 6.41
CA ALA A 149 2.57 -13.86 6.10
C ALA A 149 2.20 -13.68 4.63
N ALA A 150 2.91 -14.32 3.70
CA ALA A 150 2.60 -14.26 2.27
C ALA A 150 1.19 -14.78 1.94
N GLU A 151 0.70 -15.79 2.66
CA GLU A 151 -0.64 -16.35 2.47
C GLU A 151 -1.74 -15.53 3.17
N ALA A 152 -1.48 -15.01 4.37
CA ALA A 152 -2.45 -14.29 5.18
C ALA A 152 -2.59 -12.81 4.79
N LEU A 153 -1.50 -12.14 4.39
CA LEU A 153 -1.51 -10.70 4.09
C LEU A 153 -2.51 -10.32 2.99
N PRO A 154 -2.58 -11.03 1.84
CA PRO A 154 -3.58 -10.71 0.81
C PRO A 154 -5.02 -10.85 1.30
N GLN A 155 -5.29 -11.88 2.11
CA GLN A 155 -6.63 -12.13 2.67
C GLN A 155 -7.01 -11.05 3.69
N LEU A 156 -6.09 -10.68 4.56
CA LEU A 156 -6.29 -9.61 5.55
C LEU A 156 -6.58 -8.27 4.85
N ARG A 157 -5.82 -7.94 3.79
CA ARG A 157 -6.05 -6.73 2.98
C ARG A 157 -7.43 -6.72 2.34
N TYR A 158 -7.87 -7.87 1.82
CA TYR A 158 -9.22 -8.02 1.26
C TYR A 158 -10.29 -7.77 2.32
N ARG A 159 -10.20 -8.41 3.48
CA ARG A 159 -11.16 -8.25 4.58
C ARG A 159 -11.20 -6.83 5.14
N MET A 160 -10.05 -6.16 5.25
CA MET A 160 -10.01 -4.74 5.64
C MET A 160 -10.70 -3.85 4.61
N THR A 161 -10.50 -4.10 3.32
CA THR A 161 -11.16 -3.35 2.24
C THR A 161 -12.68 -3.57 2.25
N GLU A 162 -13.10 -4.82 2.45
CA GLU A 162 -14.52 -5.19 2.59
C GLU A 162 -15.17 -4.52 3.80
N ALA A 163 -14.51 -4.52 4.96
CA ALA A 163 -15.00 -3.88 6.18
C ALA A 163 -15.13 -2.36 6.02
N ILE A 164 -14.14 -1.70 5.39
CA ILE A 164 -14.19 -0.27 5.08
C ILE A 164 -15.36 0.04 4.14
N GLY A 165 -15.53 -0.75 3.07
CA GLY A 165 -16.64 -0.58 2.14
C GLY A 165 -18.02 -0.70 2.81
N ARG A 166 -18.17 -1.65 3.74
CA ARG A 166 -19.40 -1.80 4.54
C ARG A 166 -19.63 -0.61 5.47
N ALA A 167 -18.59 -0.12 6.14
CA ALA A 167 -18.70 1.06 7.00
C ALA A 167 -19.14 2.31 6.21
N TYR A 168 -18.56 2.53 5.02
CA TYR A 168 -18.97 3.61 4.12
C TYR A 168 -20.43 3.47 3.67
N ALA A 169 -20.85 2.26 3.26
CA ALA A 169 -22.24 2.02 2.85
C ALA A 169 -23.24 2.31 3.99
N SER A 170 -22.94 1.85 5.21
CA SER A 170 -23.76 2.13 6.39
C SER A 170 -23.84 3.62 6.72
N ALA A 171 -22.75 4.37 6.55
CA ALA A 171 -22.72 5.81 6.75
C ALA A 171 -23.65 6.55 5.76
N VAL A 172 -23.56 6.21 4.47
CA VAL A 172 -24.40 6.80 3.42
C VAL A 172 -25.89 6.51 3.67
N THR A 173 -26.22 5.29 4.09
CA THR A 173 -27.61 4.93 4.44
C THR A 173 -28.11 5.69 5.66
N ALA A 174 -27.29 5.89 6.69
CA ALA A 174 -27.67 6.65 7.89
C ALA A 174 -27.95 8.13 7.57
N THR A 175 -27.12 8.77 6.75
CA THR A 175 -27.32 10.16 6.31
C THR A 175 -28.57 10.32 5.44
N THR A 176 -28.83 9.34 4.56
CA THR A 176 -30.02 9.36 3.67
C THR A 176 -31.32 9.10 4.44
N GLY A 177 -31.29 8.20 5.43
CA GLY A 177 -32.45 7.90 6.29
C GLY A 177 -32.79 9.01 7.28
N ALA A 178 -31.78 9.75 7.77
CA ALA A 178 -32.02 10.93 8.62
C ALA A 178 -32.67 12.09 7.85
N ALA A 179 -32.44 12.20 6.55
CA ALA A 179 -33.04 13.24 5.70
C ALA A 179 -34.52 12.98 5.35
N SER A 180 -35.06 11.80 5.63
CA SER A 180 -36.44 11.41 5.29
C SER A 180 -37.42 11.43 6.48
N GLY A 181 -36.99 11.90 7.65
CA GLY A 181 -37.74 11.76 8.91
C GLY A 181 -38.41 13.00 9.52
N GLU A 182 -38.13 14.23 9.07
CA GLU A 182 -38.84 15.42 9.60
C GLU A 182 -39.16 16.45 8.50
N PRO A 183 -40.39 16.99 8.45
CA PRO A 183 -40.67 18.17 7.64
C PRO A 183 -39.86 19.34 8.18
N PHE A 184 -38.76 19.65 7.49
CA PHE A 184 -37.92 20.80 7.74
C PHE A 184 -38.78 22.07 7.73
N THR A 185 -39.06 22.61 8.91
CA THR A 185 -39.61 23.96 9.04
C THR A 185 -38.51 24.92 8.59
N ALA A 186 -38.67 25.44 7.38
CA ALA A 186 -37.72 26.35 6.76
C ALA A 186 -37.44 27.54 7.67
N THR A 187 -36.26 27.55 8.30
CA THR A 187 -35.72 28.74 8.94
C THR A 187 -35.10 29.62 7.84
N PRO A 188 -35.27 30.96 7.86
CA PRO A 188 -34.95 31.82 6.73
C PRO A 188 -33.48 31.77 6.29
N ARG A 189 -33.28 31.72 4.97
CA ARG A 189 -32.03 31.59 4.21
C ARG A 189 -30.93 32.62 4.53
N ALA A 190 -31.24 33.71 5.22
CA ALA A 190 -30.33 34.83 5.45
C ALA A 190 -29.14 34.51 6.38
N GLU A 191 -29.25 33.49 7.24
CA GLU A 191 -28.21 33.19 8.25
C GLU A 191 -27.14 32.19 7.76
N ARG A 192 -27.41 31.44 6.67
CA ARG A 192 -26.46 30.46 6.11
C ARG A 192 -25.37 31.08 5.24
N GLU A 193 -25.61 32.22 4.60
CA GLU A 193 -24.62 32.86 3.74
C GLU A 193 -23.48 33.52 4.55
N GLN A 194 -23.74 34.01 5.77
CA GLN A 194 -22.69 34.57 6.65
C GLN A 194 -21.74 33.53 7.27
N SER A 195 -22.13 32.25 7.36
CA SER A 195 -21.25 31.20 7.89
C SER A 195 -20.36 30.56 6.83
N ALA A 196 -20.74 30.62 5.55
CA ALA A 196 -19.95 30.07 4.45
C ALA A 196 -18.71 30.93 4.11
N GLU A 197 -18.79 32.25 4.29
CA GLU A 197 -17.67 33.16 4.01
C GLU A 197 -16.56 33.11 5.07
N ARG A 198 -16.83 32.57 6.27
CA ARG A 198 -15.84 32.54 7.37
C ARG A 198 -14.92 31.32 7.35
N PHE A 199 -15.05 30.40 6.40
CA PHE A 199 -14.32 29.11 6.38
C PHE A 199 -13.35 28.91 5.19
N THR A 200 -13.03 29.95 4.41
CA THR A 200 -12.14 29.82 3.22
C THR A 200 -10.64 29.95 3.51
N GLY A 201 -10.22 29.94 4.77
CA GLY A 201 -8.82 30.09 5.16
C GLY A 201 -8.18 28.82 5.74
N PHE A 202 -7.97 27.77 4.95
CA PHE A 202 -7.10 26.66 5.33
C PHE A 202 -5.97 26.50 4.31
N PRO A 203 -4.70 26.81 4.66
CA PRO A 203 -3.58 26.62 3.74
C PRO A 203 -3.29 25.12 3.56
N ALA A 204 -3.11 24.71 2.31
CA ALA A 204 -2.76 23.35 1.89
C ALA A 204 -1.37 22.86 2.37
N SER A 205 -0.65 23.63 3.19
CA SER A 205 0.65 23.28 3.75
C SER A 205 0.59 22.59 5.12
N ALA A 206 -0.60 22.39 5.70
CA ALA A 206 -0.76 21.72 7.00
C ALA A 206 -0.54 20.19 6.99
N TRP A 207 -0.22 19.59 5.84
CA TRP A 207 -0.06 18.14 5.67
C TRP A 207 1.31 17.58 6.13
N VAL A 208 2.22 18.41 6.66
CA VAL A 208 3.60 18.00 6.94
C VAL A 208 3.91 17.78 8.43
N ASP A 209 3.03 18.12 9.39
CA ASP A 209 3.41 18.08 10.81
C ASP A 209 2.41 17.40 11.76
N ALA A 210 1.94 16.20 11.40
CA ALA A 210 1.22 15.32 12.32
C ALA A 210 2.20 14.29 12.92
N GLY A 211 3.17 14.79 13.66
CA GLY A 211 4.16 14.01 14.43
C GLY A 211 3.63 13.48 15.78
N ASP A 212 2.31 13.43 16.01
CA ASP A 212 1.76 13.00 17.29
C ASP A 212 1.20 11.58 17.24
N ARG A 213 1.89 10.70 17.96
CA ARG A 213 1.53 9.29 18.16
C ARG A 213 0.40 9.20 19.18
N PRO A 214 -0.75 8.56 18.88
CA PRO A 214 -1.60 8.07 19.95
C PRO A 214 -0.94 6.84 20.58
N THR A 215 -0.46 6.96 21.82
CA THR A 215 -0.09 5.81 22.65
C THR A 215 -1.30 4.92 22.88
N LEU A 216 -1.28 3.70 22.32
CA LEU A 216 -2.23 2.65 22.67
C LEU A 216 -1.92 2.13 24.09
N PRO A 217 -2.92 1.82 24.93
CA PRO A 217 -2.68 1.20 26.23
C PRO A 217 -2.16 -0.23 26.03
N VAL A 218 -0.91 -0.46 26.44
CA VAL A 218 -0.27 -1.78 26.51
C VAL A 218 -0.88 -2.55 27.68
N VAL A 219 -1.62 -3.62 27.39
CA VAL A 219 -1.94 -4.65 28.38
C VAL A 219 -0.68 -5.49 28.60
N ALA A 220 0.05 -5.18 29.67
CA ALA A 220 1.25 -5.90 30.06
C ALA A 220 0.89 -7.32 30.54
N ARG A 221 1.33 -8.34 29.80
CA ARG A 221 1.40 -9.72 30.28
C ARG A 221 2.86 -10.00 30.63
N GLN A 222 3.12 -10.19 31.92
CA GLN A 222 4.43 -10.52 32.46
C GLN A 222 4.96 -11.83 31.85
N VAL A 223 6.17 -11.78 31.30
CA VAL A 223 7.00 -12.96 31.01
C VAL A 223 8.31 -12.76 31.76
N THR A 224 8.56 -13.66 32.70
CA THR A 224 9.74 -13.72 33.55
C THR A 224 10.98 -14.11 32.74
N GLU A 225 12.04 -13.33 32.92
CA GLU A 225 13.40 -13.62 32.46
C GLU A 225 13.95 -14.90 33.10
N ARG A 226 14.73 -15.66 32.32
CA ARG A 226 15.77 -16.54 32.87
C ARG A 226 17.03 -16.51 32.00
N ARG A 227 18.07 -15.90 32.58
CA ARG A 227 19.48 -15.89 32.15
C ARG A 227 20.10 -17.29 32.08
N SER A 228 20.96 -17.53 31.08
CA SER A 228 22.35 -18.03 31.23
C SER A 228 23.02 -18.03 29.84
N ASN A 229 24.08 -17.24 29.57
CA ASN A 229 25.51 -17.47 29.84
C ASN A 229 26.15 -18.67 29.11
N GLY A 230 27.30 -18.43 28.47
CA GLY A 230 28.24 -19.42 27.93
C GLY A 230 28.26 -19.44 26.38
N ASP A 231 29.10 -18.71 25.64
CA ASP A 231 30.58 -18.66 25.62
C ASP A 231 31.24 -19.84 24.87
N GLN A 232 32.29 -19.50 24.10
CA GLN A 232 33.22 -20.35 23.32
C GLN A 232 32.74 -20.87 21.94
N ALA A 233 33.29 -20.40 20.81
CA ALA A 233 34.65 -20.54 20.29
C ALA A 233 34.99 -21.98 19.83
N GLN A 234 35.17 -22.18 18.53
CA GLN A 234 36.45 -22.62 17.92
C GLN A 234 36.31 -23.24 16.50
N ARG A 235 37.22 -22.76 15.63
CA ARG A 235 38.09 -23.52 14.70
C ARG A 235 37.50 -24.16 13.42
N ARG A 236 37.89 -23.50 12.30
CA ARG A 236 38.31 -24.04 10.98
C ARG A 236 39.25 -25.28 11.12
N PRO A 237 39.53 -26.12 10.07
CA PRO A 237 39.71 -25.71 8.67
C PRO A 237 39.41 -26.70 7.49
N ALA A 238 39.33 -26.09 6.29
CA ALA A 238 39.84 -26.46 4.96
C ALA A 238 39.61 -27.87 4.33
N ALA A 239 39.10 -27.89 3.08
CA ALA A 239 39.85 -28.32 1.87
C ALA A 239 39.01 -28.42 0.56
N LYS A 240 39.62 -27.96 -0.55
CA LYS A 240 39.61 -28.44 -1.97
C LYS A 240 38.32 -28.33 -2.82
N ARG A 241 38.35 -27.51 -3.91
CA ARG A 241 38.49 -27.85 -5.37
C ARG A 241 37.35 -28.75 -5.89
N ALA A 242 36.61 -28.50 -6.98
CA ALA A 242 36.94 -27.98 -8.31
C ALA A 242 35.61 -27.50 -9.01
N ASP A 243 35.62 -26.54 -9.96
CA ASP A 243 35.46 -26.75 -11.44
C ASP A 243 34.10 -27.40 -11.82
N ALA A 244 33.23 -26.96 -12.72
CA ALA A 244 33.25 -26.06 -13.88
C ALA A 244 31.78 -25.71 -14.21
N GLY A 245 31.52 -24.76 -15.13
CA GLY A 245 30.25 -24.80 -15.89
C GLY A 245 29.57 -23.47 -16.18
N ARG A 246 30.17 -22.70 -17.09
CA ARG A 246 29.62 -21.50 -17.75
C ARG A 246 28.38 -21.84 -18.60
N ARG A 247 27.21 -21.21 -18.35
CA ARG A 247 26.16 -20.98 -19.36
C ARG A 247 25.44 -19.64 -19.16
N VAL A 248 25.14 -19.03 -20.31
CA VAL A 248 24.69 -17.65 -20.60
C VAL A 248 23.16 -17.53 -20.45
N PRO A 249 22.61 -16.40 -19.97
CA PRO A 249 21.16 -16.19 -19.89
C PRO A 249 20.55 -15.60 -21.19
N PRO A 250 19.31 -15.97 -21.56
CA PRO A 250 18.57 -15.29 -22.62
C PRO A 250 17.80 -14.11 -22.05
N ALA A 251 18.38 -12.91 -22.14
CA ALA A 251 17.67 -11.65 -21.99
C ALA A 251 17.40 -11.07 -23.38
N ALA A 252 16.20 -11.32 -23.94
CA ALA A 252 15.65 -10.56 -25.05
C ALA A 252 14.22 -11.01 -25.36
N ARG A 253 13.23 -10.41 -24.69
CA ARG A 253 11.86 -10.21 -25.21
C ARG A 253 11.02 -9.52 -24.13
N LYS A 254 11.06 -8.19 -24.10
CA LYS A 254 9.98 -7.28 -23.65
C LYS A 254 10.54 -5.85 -23.60
N ALA A 255 10.81 -5.30 -24.77
CA ALA A 255 11.02 -3.88 -24.95
C ALA A 255 10.53 -3.53 -26.35
N GLU A 256 9.27 -3.14 -26.47
CA GLU A 256 8.78 -2.13 -27.43
C GLU A 256 7.26 -1.95 -27.25
N VAL A 257 6.87 -1.24 -26.21
CA VAL A 257 5.67 -0.40 -26.29
C VAL A 257 6.20 1.03 -26.31
N LYS A 258 6.24 1.60 -27.51
CA LYS A 258 6.77 2.93 -27.80
C LYS A 258 6.11 3.94 -26.85
N ALA A 259 6.89 4.51 -25.93
CA ALA A 259 6.38 5.47 -24.97
C ALA A 259 5.89 6.72 -25.71
N ARG A 260 4.57 6.83 -25.93
CA ARG A 260 3.94 8.00 -26.54
C ARG A 260 4.30 9.28 -25.78
N THR A 261 4.50 10.36 -26.51
CA THR A 261 4.88 11.66 -25.94
C THR A 261 3.66 12.35 -25.32
N VAL A 262 3.88 13.30 -24.40
CA VAL A 262 2.78 14.06 -23.75
C VAL A 262 1.97 14.85 -24.77
N ALA A 263 2.62 15.39 -25.81
CA ALA A 263 1.95 16.12 -26.88
C ALA A 263 1.01 15.24 -27.72
N GLU A 264 1.39 14.00 -28.02
CA GLU A 264 0.52 13.03 -28.69
C GLU A 264 -0.68 12.66 -27.82
N LEU A 265 -0.46 12.47 -26.51
CA LEU A 265 -1.54 12.19 -25.56
C LEU A 265 -2.53 13.36 -25.45
N ALA A 266 -2.04 14.60 -25.48
CA ALA A 266 -2.89 15.79 -25.46
C ALA A 266 -3.75 15.90 -26.74
N ARG A 267 -3.18 15.66 -27.92
CA ARG A 267 -3.95 15.62 -29.19
C ARG A 267 -5.01 14.53 -29.18
N ARG A 268 -4.67 13.34 -28.67
CA ARG A 268 -5.62 12.23 -28.55
C ARG A 268 -6.75 12.55 -27.57
N LEU A 269 -6.47 13.32 -26.51
CA LEU A 269 -7.49 13.80 -25.58
C LEU A 269 -8.47 14.78 -26.26
N ASP A 270 -7.98 15.70 -27.10
CA ASP A 270 -8.84 16.58 -27.90
C ASP A 270 -9.74 15.80 -28.86
N GLU A 271 -9.19 14.79 -29.55
CA GLU A 271 -9.98 13.93 -30.44
C GLU A 271 -11.12 13.23 -29.70
N LEU A 272 -10.86 12.74 -28.48
CA LEU A 272 -11.88 12.08 -27.64
C LEU A 272 -12.94 13.05 -27.11
N ILE A 273 -12.55 14.30 -26.82
CA ILE A 273 -13.50 15.34 -26.43
C ILE A 273 -14.35 15.77 -27.63
N ALA A 274 -13.75 15.95 -28.80
CA ALA A 274 -14.44 16.30 -30.04
C ALA A 274 -15.40 15.19 -30.49
N ALA A 275 -15.06 13.92 -30.25
CA ALA A 275 -15.93 12.77 -30.49
C ALA A 275 -17.09 12.66 -29.48
N GLY A 276 -17.06 13.40 -28.37
CA GLY A 276 -18.05 13.33 -27.29
C GLY A 276 -17.83 12.18 -26.31
N ASP A 277 -16.75 11.42 -26.44
CA ASP A 277 -16.42 10.29 -25.55
C ASP A 277 -15.95 10.78 -24.16
N LEU A 278 -15.35 11.97 -24.11
CA LEU A 278 -14.97 12.65 -22.87
C LEU A 278 -15.54 14.07 -22.80
N THR A 279 -15.96 14.46 -21.60
CA THR A 279 -16.32 15.84 -21.27
C THR A 279 -15.05 16.67 -21.03
N GLU A 280 -15.10 17.99 -21.26
CA GLU A 280 -13.95 18.87 -20.98
C GLU A 280 -13.50 18.80 -19.51
N ASP A 281 -14.45 18.63 -18.59
CA ASP A 281 -14.21 18.49 -17.14
C ASP A 281 -14.04 17.02 -16.69
N ALA A 282 -13.70 16.11 -17.60
CA ALA A 282 -13.50 14.71 -17.24
C ALA A 282 -12.43 14.55 -16.15
N SER A 283 -12.74 13.73 -15.14
CA SER A 283 -11.80 13.47 -14.04
C SER A 283 -10.51 12.81 -14.55
N ASN A 284 -9.39 13.07 -13.86
CA ASN A 284 -8.08 12.49 -14.21
C ASN A 284 -8.11 10.97 -14.38
N ASN A 285 -8.95 10.26 -13.62
CA ASN A 285 -9.12 8.81 -13.75
C ASN A 285 -9.80 8.39 -15.05
N LYS A 286 -10.81 9.13 -15.50
CA LYS A 286 -11.49 8.87 -16.77
C LYS A 286 -10.55 9.14 -17.95
N THR A 287 -9.82 10.25 -17.90
CA THR A 287 -8.77 10.61 -18.88
C THR A 287 -7.67 9.55 -18.93
N ARG A 288 -7.21 9.07 -17.78
CA ARG A 288 -6.20 8.01 -17.69
C ARG A 288 -6.65 6.72 -18.36
N LEU A 289 -7.89 6.28 -18.10
CA LEU A 289 -8.45 5.07 -18.68
C LEU A 289 -8.61 5.21 -20.19
N ALA A 290 -9.11 6.34 -20.67
CA ALA A 290 -9.31 6.58 -22.10
C ALA A 290 -7.99 6.70 -22.90
N LEU A 291 -6.94 7.22 -22.27
CA LEU A 291 -5.61 7.36 -22.89
C LEU A 291 -4.68 6.15 -22.65
N GLU A 292 -5.13 5.16 -21.88
CA GLU A 292 -4.35 3.96 -21.48
C GLU A 292 -2.95 4.30 -20.92
N CYS A 293 -2.84 5.41 -20.19
CA CYS A 293 -1.56 5.92 -19.70
C CYS A 293 -1.47 5.92 -18.17
N SER A 294 -0.30 6.28 -17.62
CA SER A 294 -0.13 6.44 -16.18
C SER A 294 -0.90 7.68 -15.67
N PRO A 295 -1.30 7.73 -14.39
CA PRO A 295 -2.02 8.88 -13.83
C PRO A 295 -1.27 10.20 -14.01
N GLN A 296 0.06 10.18 -13.88
CA GLN A 296 0.91 11.35 -14.00
C GLN A 296 0.93 11.88 -15.45
N ARG A 297 1.02 10.99 -16.44
CA ARG A 297 0.96 11.39 -17.86
C ARG A 297 -0.40 11.90 -18.28
N ALA A 298 -1.49 11.34 -17.73
CA ALA A 298 -2.83 11.86 -17.97
C ALA A 298 -2.98 13.31 -17.45
N LYS A 299 -2.40 13.58 -16.27
CA LYS A 299 -2.36 14.94 -15.70
C LYS A 299 -1.53 15.89 -16.56
N GLU A 300 -0.31 15.48 -16.94
CA GLU A 300 0.58 16.25 -17.82
C GLU A 300 -0.07 16.55 -19.18
N ALA A 301 -0.78 15.59 -19.78
CA ALA A 301 -1.50 15.79 -21.04
C ALA A 301 -2.66 16.79 -20.89
N ALA A 302 -3.43 16.72 -19.80
CA ALA A 302 -4.51 17.66 -19.53
C ALA A 302 -4.00 19.09 -19.25
N GLU A 303 -2.86 19.21 -18.57
CA GLU A 303 -2.20 20.49 -18.31
C GLU A 303 -1.58 21.08 -19.59
N TYR A 304 -0.96 20.23 -20.42
CA TYR A 304 -0.44 20.60 -21.73
C TYR A 304 -1.56 21.13 -22.65
N ARG A 305 -2.71 20.45 -22.69
CA ARG A 305 -3.92 20.90 -23.42
C ARG A 305 -4.37 22.29 -22.95
N ARG A 306 -4.48 22.52 -21.64
CA ARG A 306 -4.89 23.82 -21.08
C ARG A 306 -3.96 24.96 -21.43
N THR A 307 -2.65 24.70 -21.42
CA THR A 307 -1.63 25.74 -21.61
C THR A 307 -1.36 26.04 -23.09
N HIS A 308 -1.41 25.03 -23.96
CA HIS A 308 -0.96 25.17 -25.36
C HIS A 308 -2.12 25.20 -26.36
N LEU A 309 -3.21 24.48 -26.11
CA LEU A 309 -4.29 24.34 -27.10
C LEU A 309 -5.39 25.39 -26.89
N HIS A 310 -5.79 25.66 -25.64
CA HIS A 310 -6.77 26.73 -25.35
C HIS A 310 -6.26 28.15 -25.62
N ARG A 311 -4.93 28.36 -25.71
CA ARG A 311 -4.36 29.67 -26.08
C ARG A 311 -4.44 29.95 -27.58
N THR A 312 -4.69 28.93 -28.40
CA THR A 312 -4.65 29.02 -29.86
C THR A 312 -6.05 29.09 -30.47
N ASP A 313 -7.09 29.41 -29.69
CA ASP A 313 -8.44 29.62 -30.21
C ASP A 313 -8.61 31.08 -30.68
N PRO A 314 -8.49 31.36 -32.00
CA PRO A 314 -8.60 32.73 -32.53
C PRO A 314 -9.99 33.33 -32.32
N ALA A 315 -11.03 32.52 -32.07
CA ALA A 315 -12.39 33.01 -31.84
C ALA A 315 -12.54 33.76 -30.51
N ARG A 316 -11.71 33.47 -29.51
CA ARG A 316 -11.70 34.21 -28.23
C ARG A 316 -10.85 35.47 -28.27
N LEU A 317 -9.79 35.49 -29.07
CA LEU A 317 -8.96 36.70 -29.25
C LEU A 317 -9.69 37.77 -30.09
N ALA A 318 -10.62 37.38 -30.97
CA ALA A 318 -11.45 38.32 -31.74
C ALA A 318 -12.60 38.97 -30.94
N MET A 319 -12.90 38.52 -29.71
CA MET A 319 -13.97 39.10 -28.87
C MET A 319 -13.47 40.01 -27.74
N VAL A 320 -12.17 40.34 -27.70
CA VAL A 320 -11.56 41.22 -26.67
C VAL A 320 -10.91 42.46 -27.30
N GLU A 321 -11.49 42.99 -28.37
CA GLU A 321 -11.30 44.41 -28.76
C GLU A 321 -12.63 45.15 -28.63
N PRO A 322 -12.91 45.81 -27.48
CA PRO A 322 -13.94 46.82 -27.41
C PRO A 322 -13.31 48.23 -27.46
N ASP A 323 -13.92 49.08 -28.29
CA ASP A 323 -14.13 50.50 -28.02
C ASP A 323 -12.90 51.40 -27.84
N ALA A 324 -12.13 51.62 -28.92
CA ALA A 324 -11.17 52.74 -28.99
C ALA A 324 -11.56 53.88 -29.96
N GLU A 325 -12.73 53.84 -30.62
CA GLU A 325 -13.09 54.83 -31.66
C GLU A 325 -14.42 55.60 -31.46
N GLN A 326 -14.99 55.66 -30.25
CA GLN A 326 -16.18 56.49 -29.97
C GLN A 326 -15.93 57.59 -28.93
N GLU A 327 -14.90 58.42 -29.16
CA GLU A 327 -14.76 59.70 -28.46
C GLU A 327 -14.12 60.78 -29.36
N ALA A 328 -14.71 61.03 -30.54
CA ALA A 328 -14.44 62.24 -31.33
C ALA A 328 -15.49 62.44 -32.44
N ALA A 329 -16.69 62.94 -32.09
CA ALA A 329 -17.56 63.76 -32.96
C ALA A 329 -18.77 64.27 -32.17
#